data_AF-A0A7X3HRG5-F1
#
_entry.id   AF-A0A7X3HRG5-F1
#
_cell.length_a   1.000
_cell.length_b   1.000
_cell.length_c   1.000
_cell.angle_alpha   90.00
_cell.angle_beta   90.00
_cell.angle_gamma   90.00
#
_symmetry.space_group_name_H-M   'P 1'
#
loop_
_entity.id
_entity.type
_entity.pdbx_description
1 polymer ?
#
loop_
_entity_poly.entity_id
_entity_poly.type
_entity_poly.pdbx_seq_one_letter_code
_entity_poly.pdbx_strand_id
1 'polypeptide(L)'
;MHADREALFARTIALVHEHRAASVVLLQRHLGVSHDTAETLLLRMATETTAVRRMQNGLFLYTQGPIGEELAALHGFARAVLTALAEDNVDTELLRAAAVRFGLAKGEALPLTLQGRFPP
;
A
#
# COMPACT_ATOMS: atom_id res chain seq x y z
N MET A 1 10.08 -25.34 -1.54
CA MET A 1 8.73 -25.03 -2.05
C MET A 1 8.18 -23.64 -1.68
N HIS A 2 8.63 -22.96 -0.61
CA HIS A 2 8.19 -21.57 -0.35
C HIS A 2 8.91 -20.51 -1.22
N ALA A 3 10.21 -20.70 -1.48
CA ALA A 3 10.99 -19.78 -2.31
C ALA A 3 10.41 -19.61 -3.73
N ASP A 4 9.91 -20.68 -4.34
CA ASP A 4 9.33 -20.63 -5.70
C ASP A 4 8.00 -19.85 -5.73
N ARG A 5 7.20 -19.91 -4.65
CA ARG A 5 5.96 -19.14 -4.52
C ARG A 5 6.22 -17.65 -4.33
N GLU A 6 7.21 -17.29 -3.52
CA GLU A 6 7.61 -15.90 -3.32
C GLU A 6 8.21 -15.31 -4.60
N ALA A 7 9.05 -16.07 -5.32
CA ALA A 7 9.60 -15.64 -6.61
C ALA A 7 8.50 -15.44 -7.66
N LEU A 8 7.51 -16.34 -7.71
CA LEU A 8 6.36 -16.21 -8.60
C LEU A 8 5.49 -15.01 -8.25
N PHE A 9 5.30 -14.74 -6.96
CA PHE A 9 4.55 -13.57 -6.50
C PHE A 9 5.26 -12.26 -6.85
N ALA A 10 6.58 -12.18 -6.63
CA ALA A 10 7.38 -11.02 -7.02
C ALA A 10 7.32 -10.75 -8.53
N ARG A 11 7.39 -11.80 -9.35
CA ARG A 11 7.21 -11.70 -10.82
C ARG A 11 5.81 -11.23 -11.19
N THR A 12 4.79 -11.68 -10.47
CA THR A 12 3.41 -11.24 -10.69
C THR A 12 3.25 -9.74 -10.43
N ILE A 13 3.81 -9.26 -9.32
CA ILE A 13 3.81 -7.83 -8.98
C ILE A 13 4.48 -7.03 -10.10
N ALA A 14 5.67 -7.43 -10.53
CA ALA A 14 6.40 -6.75 -11.61
C ALA A 14 5.57 -6.69 -12.91
N LEU A 15 4.98 -7.81 -13.31
CA LEU A 15 4.16 -7.90 -14.53
C LEU A 15 2.92 -7.01 -14.48
N VAL A 16 2.21 -7.01 -13.35
CA VAL A 16 1.00 -6.18 -13.16
C VAL A 16 1.34 -4.68 -13.23
N HIS A 17 2.49 -4.28 -12.67
CA HIS A 17 2.95 -2.89 -12.77
C HIS A 17 3.42 -2.52 -14.18
N GLU A 18 4.17 -3.41 -14.85
CA GLU A 18 4.67 -3.20 -16.21
C GLU A 18 3.52 -2.97 -17.20
N HIS A 19 2.49 -3.82 -17.13
CA HIS A 19 1.34 -3.73 -18.03
C HIS A 19 0.24 -2.80 -17.53
N ARG A 20 0.36 -2.26 -16.31
CA ARG A 20 -0.67 -1.44 -15.63
C ARG A 20 -2.06 -2.09 -15.68
N ALA A 21 -2.08 -3.42 -15.56
CA ALA A 21 -3.28 -4.23 -15.74
C ALA A 21 -3.24 -5.43 -14.80
N ALA A 22 -4.40 -5.79 -14.27
CA ALA A 22 -4.56 -6.95 -13.40
C ALA A 22 -5.63 -7.86 -13.99
N SER A 23 -5.25 -8.98 -14.58
CA SER A 23 -6.21 -9.96 -15.09
C SER A 23 -5.61 -11.37 -15.08
N VAL A 24 -6.47 -12.38 -14.90
CA VAL A 24 -6.06 -13.79 -14.90
C VAL A 24 -5.38 -14.15 -16.22
N VAL A 25 -5.94 -13.69 -17.34
CA VAL A 25 -5.41 -13.93 -18.70
C VAL A 25 -4.00 -13.35 -18.88
N LEU A 26 -3.72 -12.18 -18.30
CA LEU A 26 -2.38 -11.56 -18.35
C LEU A 26 -1.34 -12.49 -17.70
N LEU A 27 -1.64 -13.00 -16.50
CA LEU A 27 -0.75 -13.88 -15.75
C LEU A 27 -0.58 -15.23 -16.44
N GLN A 28 -1.66 -15.82 -16.95
CA GLN A 28 -1.57 -17.10 -17.67
C GLN A 28 -0.68 -16.99 -18.91
N ARG A 29 -0.81 -15.91 -19.69
CA ARG A 29 -0.04 -15.71 -20.92
C ARG A 29 1.44 -15.45 -20.68
N HIS A 30 1.80 -14.69 -19.65
CA HIS A 30 3.18 -14.26 -19.43
C HIS A 30 3.95 -15.14 -18.42
N LEU A 31 3.24 -15.77 -17.47
CA LEU A 31 3.86 -16.63 -16.45
C LEU A 31 3.63 -18.12 -16.71
N GLY A 32 2.76 -18.49 -17.67
CA GLY A 32 2.48 -19.88 -18.01
C GLY A 32 1.80 -20.68 -16.89
N VAL A 33 1.11 -19.99 -15.98
CA VAL A 33 0.47 -20.59 -14.80
C VAL A 33 -0.98 -21.02 -15.09
N SER A 34 -1.54 -21.90 -14.24
CA SER A 34 -2.95 -22.27 -14.31
C SER A 34 -3.87 -21.10 -13.94
N HIS A 35 -5.13 -21.19 -14.34
CA HIS A 35 -6.19 -20.23 -13.97
C HIS A 35 -6.23 -20.01 -12.46
N ASP A 36 -6.34 -21.09 -11.68
CA ASP A 36 -6.48 -21.02 -10.22
C ASP A 36 -5.24 -20.43 -9.55
N THR A 37 -4.05 -20.71 -10.09
CA THR A 37 -2.80 -20.12 -9.60
C THR A 37 -2.78 -18.61 -9.86
N ALA A 38 -3.16 -18.18 -11.07
CA ALA A 38 -3.25 -16.76 -11.41
C ALA A 38 -4.30 -16.03 -10.57
N GLU A 39 -5.49 -16.60 -10.36
CA GLU A 39 -6.51 -16.02 -9.50
C GLU A 39 -6.02 -15.91 -8.05
N THR A 40 -5.38 -16.96 -7.53
CA THR A 40 -4.79 -16.93 -6.17
C THR A 40 -3.74 -15.84 -6.01
N LEU A 41 -2.88 -15.64 -7.02
CA LEU A 41 -1.87 -14.59 -7.02
C LEU A 41 -2.48 -13.18 -7.03
N LEU A 42 -3.54 -12.97 -7.82
CA LEU A 42 -4.25 -11.69 -7.88
C LEU A 42 -5.06 -11.42 -6.61
N LEU A 43 -5.69 -12.44 -6.01
CA LEU A 43 -6.34 -12.35 -4.71
C LEU A 43 -5.34 -11.98 -3.61
N ARG A 44 -4.18 -12.62 -3.63
CA ARG A 44 -3.07 -12.30 -2.73
C ARG A 44 -2.62 -10.86 -2.93
N MET A 45 -2.41 -10.39 -4.16
CA MET A 45 -2.08 -8.99 -4.43
C MET A 45 -3.17 -8.03 -3.95
N ALA A 46 -4.46 -8.37 -4.13
CA ALA A 46 -5.56 -7.53 -3.68
C ALA A 46 -5.70 -7.47 -2.15
N THR A 47 -5.10 -8.42 -1.43
CA THR A 47 -5.11 -8.50 0.04
C THR A 47 -3.84 -7.85 0.63
N GLU A 48 -2.69 -8.09 0.01
CA GLU A 48 -1.38 -7.67 0.51
C GLU A 48 -0.93 -6.30 -0.04
N THR A 49 -1.54 -5.83 -1.13
CA THR A 49 -1.16 -4.59 -1.79
C THR A 49 -2.39 -3.73 -2.12
N THR A 50 -2.17 -2.45 -2.40
CA THR A 50 -3.20 -1.52 -2.92
C THR A 50 -3.13 -1.37 -4.44
N ALA A 51 -2.25 -2.11 -5.12
CA ALA A 51 -2.06 -2.03 -6.57
C ALA A 51 -3.18 -2.72 -7.35
N VAL A 52 -3.91 -3.64 -6.71
CA VAL A 52 -4.99 -4.40 -7.32
C VAL A 52 -6.22 -4.41 -6.42
N ARG A 53 -7.40 -4.26 -7.01
CA ARG A 53 -8.69 -4.43 -6.33
C ARG A 53 -9.51 -5.50 -7.02
N ARG A 54 -10.11 -6.41 -6.24
CA ARG A 54 -11.14 -7.34 -6.75
C ARG A 54 -12.48 -6.61 -6.87
N MET A 55 -13.14 -6.76 -8.01
CA MET A 55 -14.47 -6.22 -8.30
C MET A 55 -15.56 -7.25 -7.99
N GLN A 56 -16.80 -6.79 -7.79
CA GLN A 56 -17.96 -7.65 -7.48
C GLN A 56 -18.29 -8.66 -8.59
N ASN A 57 -17.90 -8.37 -9.83
CA ASN A 57 -18.05 -9.26 -10.98
C ASN A 57 -16.93 -10.30 -11.11
N GLY A 58 -16.01 -10.38 -10.14
CA GLY A 58 -14.87 -11.30 -10.16
C GLY A 58 -13.64 -10.82 -10.93
N LEU A 59 -13.70 -9.65 -11.57
CA LEU A 59 -12.54 -9.06 -12.25
C LEU A 59 -11.57 -8.40 -11.28
N PHE A 60 -10.35 -8.15 -11.75
CA PHE A 60 -9.33 -7.40 -11.02
C PHE A 60 -9.07 -6.06 -11.72
N LEU A 61 -8.92 -5.01 -10.93
CA LEU A 61 -8.62 -3.66 -11.39
C LEU A 61 -7.23 -3.27 -10.89
N TYR A 62 -6.37 -2.82 -11.80
CA TYR A 62 -5.12 -2.17 -11.41
C TYR A 62 -5.42 -0.75 -10.93
N THR A 63 -5.05 -0.44 -9.70
CA THR A 63 -5.44 0.79 -9.00
C THR A 63 -4.28 1.76 -8.79
N GLN A 64 -3.06 1.44 -9.23
CA GLN A 64 -1.92 2.35 -9.10
C GLN A 64 -1.96 3.48 -10.16
N GLY A 65 -2.75 4.50 -9.82
CA GLY A 65 -2.62 5.91 -10.19
C GLY A 65 -2.62 6.78 -8.92
N PRO A 66 -2.91 8.10 -8.97
CA PRO A 66 -2.95 8.96 -7.77
C PRO A 66 -3.83 8.39 -6.63
N ILE A 67 -4.93 7.73 -6.99
CA ILE A 67 -5.82 7.03 -6.04
C ILE A 67 -5.13 5.84 -5.35
N GLY A 68 -4.26 5.11 -6.04
CA GLY A 68 -3.53 3.97 -5.47
C GLY A 68 -2.45 4.41 -4.48
N GLU A 69 -1.83 5.56 -4.72
CA GLU A 69 -0.89 6.20 -3.79
C GLU A 69 -1.63 6.70 -2.54
N GLU A 70 -2.76 7.37 -2.70
CA GLU A 70 -3.62 7.82 -1.60
C GLU A 70 -4.15 6.64 -0.77
N LEU A 71 -4.55 5.55 -1.41
CA LEU A 71 -5.01 4.34 -0.71
C LEU A 71 -3.86 3.61 0.00
N ALA A 72 -2.65 3.58 -0.57
CA ALA A 72 -1.47 3.04 0.09
C ALA A 72 -1.10 3.85 1.35
N ALA A 73 -1.13 5.18 1.22
CA ALA A 73 -0.94 6.12 2.31
C ALA A 73 -1.96 5.88 3.44
N LEU A 74 -3.24 5.81 3.09
CA LEU A 74 -4.32 5.55 4.05
C LEU A 74 -4.17 4.20 4.74
N HIS A 75 -3.88 3.14 3.99
CA HIS A 75 -3.70 1.80 4.54
C HIS A 75 -2.50 1.73 5.50
N GLY A 76 -1.37 2.36 5.13
CA GLY A 76 -0.18 2.43 5.98
C GLY A 76 -0.45 3.13 7.31
N PHE A 77 -1.15 4.27 7.27
CA PHE A 77 -1.55 4.99 8.48
C PHE A 77 -2.53 4.21 9.34
N ALA A 78 -3.56 3.60 8.74
CA ALA A 78 -4.54 2.80 9.47
C ALA A 78 -3.85 1.63 10.22
N ARG A 79 -2.85 0.98 9.60
CA ARG A 79 -2.05 -0.05 10.30
C ARG A 79 -1.30 0.51 11.50
N ALA A 80 -0.67 1.69 11.36
CA ALA A 80 0.03 2.31 12.48
C ALA A 80 -0.90 2.66 13.66
N VAL A 81 -2.12 3.15 13.36
CA VAL A 81 -3.15 3.41 14.37
C VAL A 81 -3.58 2.11 15.05
N LEU A 82 -3.87 1.05 14.29
CA LEU A 82 -4.28 -0.24 14.84
C LEU A 82 -3.19 -0.89 15.71
N THR A 83 -1.92 -0.77 15.33
CA THR A 83 -0.80 -1.22 16.17
C THR A 83 -0.73 -0.43 17.47
N ALA A 84 -0.83 0.91 17.41
CA ALA A 84 -0.81 1.75 18.60
C ALA A 84 -1.96 1.44 19.56
N LEU A 85 -3.16 1.16 19.02
CA LEU A 85 -4.31 0.71 19.80
C LEU A 85 -4.09 -0.66 20.44
N ALA A 86 -3.50 -1.61 19.71
CA ALA A 86 -3.21 -2.94 20.23
C ALA A 86 -2.15 -2.92 21.35
N GLU A 87 -1.24 -1.96 21.31
CA GLU A 87 -0.19 -1.74 22.31
C GLU A 87 -0.63 -0.82 23.47
N ASP A 88 -1.90 -0.38 23.48
CA ASP A 88 -2.46 0.61 24.42
C ASP A 88 -1.61 1.89 24.53
N ASN A 89 -0.95 2.26 23.42
CA ASN A 89 0.02 3.35 23.34
C ASN A 89 -0.41 4.36 22.27
N VAL A 90 -1.60 4.94 22.48
CA VAL A 90 -2.17 5.93 21.57
C VAL A 90 -1.63 7.32 21.91
N ASP A 91 -0.46 7.64 21.37
CA ASP A 91 0.13 8.98 21.44
C ASP A 91 -0.22 9.79 20.18
N THR A 92 -0.84 10.96 20.38
CA THR A 92 -1.22 11.88 19.31
C THR A 92 -0.04 12.36 18.46
N GLU A 93 1.16 12.50 19.03
CA GLU A 93 2.35 12.91 18.28
C GLU A 93 2.91 11.76 17.43
N LEU A 94 2.85 10.51 17.93
CA LEU A 94 3.20 9.33 17.14
C LEU A 94 2.24 9.14 15.95
N LEU A 95 0.94 9.37 16.17
CA LEU A 95 -0.06 9.31 15.10
C LEU A 95 0.13 10.46 14.09
N ARG A 96 0.43 11.68 14.55
CA ARG A 96 0.73 12.81 13.66
C ARG A 96 1.97 12.54 12.81
N ALA A 97 3.04 12.03 13.43
CA ALA A 97 4.24 11.62 12.72
C ALA A 97 3.98 10.50 11.70
N ALA A 98 3.13 9.53 12.04
CA ALA A 98 2.71 8.48 11.11
C ALA A 98 1.91 9.05 9.92
N ALA A 99 0.98 9.98 10.17
CA ALA A 99 0.20 10.63 9.11
C ALA A 99 1.10 11.43 8.14
N VAL A 100 2.12 12.12 8.64
CA VAL A 100 3.11 12.81 7.81
C VAL A 100 3.98 11.81 7.04
N ARG A 101 4.46 10.75 7.70
CA ARG A 101 5.29 9.70 7.08
C ARG A 101 4.59 9.01 5.92
N PHE A 102 3.28 8.78 6.04
CA PHE A 102 2.48 8.17 4.97
C PHE A 102 1.92 9.21 3.98
N GLY A 103 2.23 10.51 4.13
CA GLY A 103 1.82 11.55 3.19
C GLY A 103 0.36 11.99 3.30
N LEU A 104 -0.33 11.63 4.39
CA LEU A 104 -1.71 12.04 4.65
C LEU A 104 -1.81 13.45 5.27
N ALA A 105 -0.74 13.92 5.90
CA ALA A 105 -0.62 15.26 6.42
C ALA A 105 0.66 15.91 5.88
N LYS A 106 0.60 17.22 5.58
CA LYS A 106 1.84 17.99 5.38
C LYS A 106 2.49 18.14 6.75
N GLY A 107 3.79 17.84 6.84
CA GLY A 107 4.56 18.23 8.02
C GLY A 107 4.47 19.75 8.15
N GLU A 108 3.83 20.24 9.20
CA GLU A 108 4.00 21.63 9.59
C GLU A 108 5.49 21.82 9.87
N ALA A 109 6.19 22.48 8.94
CA ALA A 109 7.36 23.24 9.35
C ALA A 109 6.81 24.27 10.35
N LEU A 110 6.95 23.98 11.64
CA LEU A 110 6.75 24.97 12.69
C LEU A 110 7.47 26.24 12.23
N PRO A 111 6.78 27.39 12.12
CA PRO A 111 7.47 28.63 11.81
C PRO A 111 8.53 28.83 12.90
N LEU A 112 9.78 29.02 12.48
CA LEU A 112 10.90 29.46 13.31
C LEU A 112 10.62 30.87 13.83
N THR A 113 9.65 31.03 14.72
CA THR A 113 9.32 32.31 15.37
C THR A 113 9.09 32.10 16.86
N LEU A 114 10.11 31.59 17.56
CA LEU A 114 10.32 31.84 18.98
C LEU A 114 11.83 31.82 19.30
N GLN A 115 12.62 32.67 18.64
CA GLN A 115 13.80 33.21 19.31
C GLN A 115 13.38 34.51 19.98
N GLY A 116 12.97 34.37 21.23
CA GLY A 116 12.80 35.49 22.13
C GLY A 116 14.13 36.23 22.26
N ARG A 117 14.10 37.53 21.99
CA ARG A 117 15.06 38.46 22.56
C ARG A 117 14.45 39.85 22.66
N PHE A 118 13.95 40.14 23.85
CA PHE A 118 13.99 41.47 24.47
C PHE A 118 14.59 41.24 25.87
N PRO A 119 15.22 42.22 26.54
CA PRO A 119 15.81 43.49 26.10
C PRO A 119 17.26 43.57 26.68
N PRO A 120 17.88 44.68 27.14
CA PRO A 120 17.33 45.95 27.64
C PRO A 120 17.08 47.02 26.56
#